data_AF-D0N355-F1
#
_entry.id   AF-D0N355-F1
#
_cell.length_a   1.000
_cell.length_b   1.000
_cell.length_c   1.000
_cell.angle_alpha   90.00
_cell.angle_beta   90.00
_cell.angle_gamma   90.00
#
_symmetry.space_group_name_H-M   'P 1'
#
loop_
_entity.id
_entity.type
_entity.pdbx_description
1 polymer ?
#
loop_
_entity_poly.entity_id
_entity_poly.type
_entity_poly.pdbx_seq_one_letter_code
_entity_poly.pdbx_strand_id
1 'polypeptide(L)'
;MTAKKQTSYSIQFKLSVISEYRVGVDGSDFQALAKKHKVIPSMVRNWSDSKDLLVNASKIRQLATRSRRRMPGACRKSEHHALEQQVHDWVVTRSRKGLRVKDKCIQLHALNIHRAMMASTTLATSSTWTKSQDIPRLSRSRLLQPVV
;
A
#
# COMPACT_ATOMS: atom_id res chain seq x y z
N MET A 1 -23.16 -27.83 0.60
CA MET A 1 -22.47 -26.90 -0.32
C MET A 1 -21.09 -27.47 -0.62
N THR A 2 -20.86 -28.00 -1.81
CA THR A 2 -19.56 -28.61 -2.18
C THR A 2 -18.58 -27.50 -2.54
N ALA A 3 -17.42 -27.48 -1.86
CA ALA A 3 -16.37 -26.50 -2.14
C ALA A 3 -15.86 -26.71 -3.59
N LYS A 4 -16.08 -25.69 -4.44
CA LYS A 4 -15.64 -25.71 -5.83
C LYS A 4 -14.10 -25.68 -5.85
N LYS A 5 -13.46 -26.80 -6.23
CA LYS A 5 -12.01 -26.87 -6.39
C LYS A 5 -11.59 -25.86 -7.47
N GLN A 6 -10.88 -24.80 -7.08
CA GLN A 6 -10.31 -23.85 -8.01
C GLN A 6 -8.96 -24.37 -8.50
N THR A 7 -8.83 -24.59 -9.81
CA THR A 7 -7.54 -24.85 -10.44
C THR A 7 -6.75 -23.54 -10.53
N SER A 8 -5.61 -23.48 -9.83
CA SER A 8 -4.72 -22.34 -9.86
C SER A 8 -3.73 -22.47 -11.01
N TYR A 9 -3.75 -21.49 -11.93
CA TYR A 9 -2.82 -21.42 -13.06
C TYR A 9 -1.74 -20.38 -12.78
N SER A 10 -0.52 -20.64 -13.27
CA SER A 10 0.61 -19.71 -13.12
C SER A 10 0.37 -18.40 -13.88
N ILE A 11 0.91 -17.28 -13.39
CA ILE A 11 0.75 -15.96 -14.02
C ILE A 11 1.32 -15.97 -15.46
N GLN A 12 2.47 -16.63 -15.65
CA GLN A 12 3.11 -16.75 -16.97
C GLN A 12 2.24 -17.55 -17.95
N PHE A 13 1.62 -18.64 -17.49
CA PHE A 13 0.70 -19.42 -18.30
C PHE A 13 -0.50 -18.59 -18.75
N LYS A 14 -1.14 -17.85 -17.82
CA LYS A 14 -2.25 -16.96 -18.16
C LYS A 14 -1.86 -15.92 -19.21
N LEU A 15 -0.68 -15.30 -19.06
CA LEU A 15 -0.17 -14.32 -20.02
C LEU A 15 0.13 -14.93 -21.40
N SER A 16 0.70 -16.14 -21.45
CA SER A 16 0.92 -16.87 -22.70
C SER A 16 -0.38 -17.11 -23.46
N VAL A 17 -1.42 -17.59 -22.77
CA VAL A 17 -2.74 -17.85 -23.38
C VAL A 17 -3.36 -16.55 -23.91
N ILE A 18 -3.26 -15.44 -23.18
CA ILE A 18 -3.75 -14.12 -23.65
C ILE A 18 -2.93 -13.62 -24.85
N SER A 19 -1.61 -13.88 -24.89
CA SER A 19 -0.77 -13.41 -26.00
C SER A 19 -1.09 -14.08 -27.33
N GLU A 20 -1.64 -15.29 -27.30
CA GLU A 20 -2.13 -16.02 -28.48
C GLU A 20 -3.49 -15.52 -28.97
N TYR A 21 -4.23 -14.78 -28.15
CA TYR A 21 -5.53 -14.21 -28.52
C TYR A 21 -5.35 -13.05 -29.50
N ARG A 22 -6.01 -13.17 -30.66
CA ARG A 22 -6.14 -12.09 -31.66
C ARG A 22 -7.61 -11.85 -31.93
N VAL A 23 -8.00 -10.57 -31.95
CA VAL A 23 -9.38 -10.16 -32.25
C VAL A 23 -9.60 -10.30 -33.76
N GLY A 24 -10.61 -11.06 -34.17
CA GLY A 24 -11.04 -11.16 -35.58
C GLY A 24 -10.23 -12.11 -36.46
N VAL A 25 -9.48 -13.05 -35.88
CA VAL A 25 -8.79 -14.12 -36.63
C VAL A 25 -9.46 -15.46 -36.30
N ASP A 26 -9.94 -16.15 -37.32
CA ASP A 26 -10.53 -17.47 -37.18
C ASP A 26 -9.52 -18.44 -36.55
N GLY A 27 -9.92 -19.08 -35.45
CA GLY A 27 -9.08 -20.03 -34.71
C GLY A 27 -8.26 -19.44 -33.56
N SER A 28 -8.28 -18.11 -33.33
CA SER A 28 -7.73 -17.50 -32.10
C SER A 28 -8.80 -17.07 -31.09
N ASP A 29 -10.06 -17.48 -31.30
CA ASP A 29 -11.15 -17.20 -30.37
C ASP A 29 -10.95 -17.85 -29.00
N PHE A 30 -11.63 -17.31 -27.99
CA PHE A 30 -11.63 -17.86 -26.63
C PHE A 30 -11.96 -19.36 -26.58
N GLN A 31 -12.83 -19.82 -27.48
CA GLN A 31 -13.22 -21.23 -27.58
C GLN A 31 -12.10 -22.12 -28.14
N ALA A 32 -11.35 -21.61 -29.13
CA ALA A 32 -10.23 -22.33 -29.72
C ALA A 32 -9.05 -22.41 -28.75
N LEU A 33 -8.73 -21.29 -28.08
CA LEU A 33 -7.69 -21.24 -27.05
C LEU A 33 -8.01 -22.13 -25.85
N ALA A 34 -9.27 -22.13 -25.40
CA ALA A 34 -9.75 -23.01 -24.35
C ALA A 34 -9.53 -24.50 -24.69
N LYS A 35 -9.87 -24.92 -25.91
CA LYS A 35 -9.63 -26.30 -26.38
C LYS A 35 -8.15 -26.64 -26.44
N LYS A 36 -7.32 -25.75 -27.00
CA LYS A 36 -5.87 -25.94 -27.12
C LYS A 36 -5.19 -26.11 -25.76
N HIS A 37 -5.52 -25.23 -24.82
CA HIS A 37 -4.88 -25.19 -23.49
C HIS A 37 -5.61 -26.02 -22.43
N LYS A 38 -6.71 -26.70 -22.80
CA LYS A 38 -7.59 -27.46 -21.89
C LYS A 38 -8.09 -26.62 -20.70
N VAL A 39 -8.48 -25.39 -20.98
CA VAL A 39 -9.00 -24.42 -20.00
C VAL A 39 -10.46 -24.10 -20.31
N ILE A 40 -11.22 -23.65 -19.33
CA ILE A 40 -12.60 -23.22 -19.52
C ILE A 40 -12.61 -21.85 -20.26
N PRO A 41 -13.42 -21.67 -21.33
CA PRO A 41 -13.48 -20.41 -22.09
C PRO A 41 -13.77 -19.17 -21.24
N SER A 42 -14.58 -19.32 -20.19
CA SER A 42 -14.89 -18.22 -19.26
C SER A 42 -13.67 -17.74 -18.46
N MET A 43 -12.72 -18.63 -18.16
CA MET A 43 -11.47 -18.25 -17.50
C MET A 43 -10.58 -17.43 -18.43
N VAL A 44 -10.50 -17.80 -19.72
CA VAL A 44 -9.70 -17.08 -20.71
C VAL A 44 -10.23 -15.66 -20.90
N ARG A 45 -11.56 -15.48 -20.95
CA ARG A 45 -12.20 -14.14 -20.97
C ARG A 45 -11.82 -13.33 -19.74
N ASN A 46 -12.00 -13.90 -18.55
CA ASN A 46 -11.70 -13.22 -17.29
C ASN A 46 -10.20 -12.83 -17.17
N TRP A 47 -9.30 -13.63 -17.74
CA TRP A 47 -7.88 -13.30 -17.83
C TRP A 47 -7.60 -12.17 -18.84
N SER A 48 -8.32 -12.13 -19.96
CA SER A 48 -8.27 -11.03 -20.93
C SER A 48 -8.71 -9.70 -20.29
N ASP A 49 -9.81 -9.72 -19.53
CA ASP A 49 -10.32 -8.54 -18.82
C ASP A 49 -9.34 -8.05 -17.74
N SER A 50 -8.66 -8.99 -17.08
CA SER A 50 -7.67 -8.71 -16.02
C SER A 50 -6.22 -8.65 -16.54
N LYS A 51 -5.99 -8.46 -17.84
CA LYS A 51 -4.65 -8.53 -18.46
C LYS A 51 -3.66 -7.56 -17.82
N ASP A 52 -4.06 -6.31 -17.57
CA ASP A 52 -3.20 -5.30 -16.97
C ASP A 52 -2.80 -5.66 -15.54
N LEU A 53 -3.74 -6.23 -14.77
CA LEU A 53 -3.46 -6.74 -13.42
C LEU A 53 -2.46 -7.90 -13.45
N LEU A 54 -2.57 -8.80 -14.43
CA LEU A 54 -1.63 -9.92 -14.61
C LEU A 54 -0.23 -9.45 -15.01
N VAL A 55 -0.13 -8.46 -15.90
CA VAL A 55 1.16 -7.85 -16.30
C VAL A 55 1.81 -7.15 -15.11
N ASN A 56 1.03 -6.38 -14.33
CA ASN A 56 1.52 -5.73 -13.13
C ASN A 56 1.98 -6.76 -12.08
N ALA A 57 1.20 -7.82 -11.85
CA ALA A 57 1.56 -8.92 -10.96
C ALA A 57 2.83 -9.66 -11.40
N SER A 58 3.06 -9.80 -12.71
CA SER A 58 4.29 -10.38 -13.27
C SER A 58 5.52 -9.52 -12.95
N LYS A 59 5.46 -8.21 -13.21
CA LYS A 59 6.52 -7.24 -12.89
C LYS A 59 6.84 -7.21 -11.40
N ILE A 60 5.79 -7.21 -10.58
CA ILE A 60 5.86 -7.31 -9.11
C ILE A 60 6.64 -8.55 -8.66
N ARG A 61 6.44 -9.69 -9.32
CA ARG A 61 7.06 -10.97 -8.95
C ARG A 61 8.55 -11.01 -9.31
N GLN A 62 8.94 -10.43 -10.45
CA GLN A 62 10.35 -10.31 -10.85
C GLN A 62 11.16 -9.42 -9.89
N LEU A 63 10.52 -8.42 -9.29
CA LEU A 63 11.13 -7.56 -8.27
C LEU A 63 11.15 -8.19 -6.85
N ALA A 64 10.50 -9.34 -6.66
CA ALA A 64 10.18 -9.87 -5.33
C ALA A 64 10.72 -11.29 -5.10
N THR A 65 12.02 -11.51 -5.25
CA THR A 65 12.59 -12.83 -4.97
C THR A 65 12.61 -13.20 -3.49
N ARG A 66 12.31 -12.29 -2.53
CA ARG A 66 12.15 -12.68 -1.11
C ARG A 66 11.02 -12.03 -0.30
N SER A 67 10.73 -10.72 -0.39
CA SER A 67 9.87 -10.08 0.63
C SER A 67 8.35 -10.17 0.38
N ARG A 68 7.88 -10.50 -0.83
CA ARG A 68 6.49 -10.23 -1.25
C ARG A 68 5.63 -11.45 -1.57
N ARG A 69 5.91 -12.61 -0.98
CA ARG A 69 5.00 -13.79 -1.06
C ARG A 69 3.69 -13.62 -0.27
N ARG A 70 3.26 -12.40 0.02
CA ARG A 70 1.98 -12.10 0.67
C ARG A 70 1.11 -11.34 -0.32
N MET A 71 -0.06 -11.90 -0.62
CA MET A 71 -1.09 -11.23 -1.43
C MET A 71 -1.47 -9.91 -0.74
N PRO A 72 -1.59 -8.79 -1.50
CA PRO A 72 -2.14 -7.56 -0.95
C PRO A 72 -3.53 -7.84 -0.37
N GLY A 73 -3.74 -7.55 0.92
CA GLY A 73 -5.03 -7.75 1.60
C GLY A 73 -5.30 -9.13 2.20
N ALA A 74 -4.38 -10.10 2.08
CA ALA A 74 -4.57 -11.45 2.66
C ALA A 74 -4.08 -11.58 4.12
N CYS A 75 -3.69 -10.47 4.76
CA CYS A 75 -3.27 -10.43 6.16
C CYS A 75 -4.07 -9.36 6.89
N ARG A 76 -4.29 -9.52 8.19
CA ARG A 76 -4.75 -8.42 9.05
C ARG A 76 -3.81 -7.24 8.81
N LYS A 77 -4.38 -6.08 8.49
CA LYS A 77 -3.60 -4.83 8.41
C LYS A 77 -2.90 -4.66 9.76
N SER A 78 -1.60 -4.39 9.75
CA SER A 78 -0.86 -4.16 10.98
C SER A 78 -1.50 -2.97 11.72
N GLU A 79 -1.51 -3.02 13.05
CA GLU A 79 -2.02 -1.92 13.89
C GLU A 79 -1.29 -0.60 13.59
N HIS A 80 -0.06 -0.69 13.06
CA HIS A 80 0.81 0.42 12.70
C HIS A 80 0.96 0.62 11.19
N HIS A 81 -0.11 0.40 10.41
CA HIS A 81 -0.05 0.50 8.94
C HIS A 81 0.48 1.87 8.44
N ALA A 82 0.08 2.97 9.08
CA ALA A 82 0.54 4.31 8.72
C ALA A 82 2.06 4.49 8.96
N LEU A 83 2.58 3.90 10.04
CA LEU A 83 4.01 3.92 10.34
C LEU A 83 4.80 3.05 9.35
N GLU A 84 4.31 1.85 9.03
CA GLU A 84 4.93 0.97 8.03
C GLU A 84 5.01 1.65 6.66
N GLN A 85 3.99 2.39 6.27
CA GLN A 85 3.98 3.15 5.01
C GLN A 85 5.06 4.24 4.99
N GLN A 86 5.18 5.04 6.06
CA GLN A 86 6.22 6.07 6.14
C GLN A 86 7.64 5.48 6.13
N VAL A 87 7.86 4.37 6.84
CA VAL A 87 9.15 3.66 6.83
C VAL A 87 9.46 3.13 5.43
N HIS A 88 8.47 2.56 4.75
CA HIS A 88 8.63 2.05 3.38
C HIS A 88 9.02 3.17 2.41
N ASP A 89 8.33 4.31 2.44
CA ASP A 89 8.59 5.43 1.53
C ASP A 89 9.99 6.04 1.76
N TRP A 90 10.44 6.09 3.02
CA TRP A 90 11.80 6.49 3.36
C TRP A 90 12.86 5.51 2.81
N VAL A 91 12.65 4.20 2.93
CA VAL A 91 13.55 3.18 2.38
C VAL A 91 13.62 3.30 0.86
N VAL A 92 12.47 3.43 0.18
CA VAL A 92 12.41 3.62 -1.29
C VAL A 92 13.20 4.85 -1.71
N THR A 93 13.05 5.96 -0.99
CA THR A 93 13.78 7.21 -1.26
C THR A 93 15.29 7.05 -1.12
N ARG A 94 15.75 6.28 -0.11
CA ARG A 94 17.17 5.95 0.07
C ARG A 94 17.70 5.00 -1.00
N SER A 95 16.91 3.99 -1.37
CA SER A 95 17.27 3.02 -2.42
C SER A 95 17.38 3.68 -3.80
N ARG A 96 16.52 4.66 -4.11
CA ARG A 96 16.64 5.47 -5.35
C ARG A 96 17.96 6.23 -5.45
N LYS A 97 18.61 6.54 -4.31
CA LYS A 97 19.94 7.18 -4.25
C LYS A 97 21.09 6.17 -4.32
N GLY A 98 20.81 4.90 -4.61
CA GLY A 98 21.82 3.84 -4.63
C GLY A 98 22.33 3.41 -3.24
N LEU A 99 21.72 3.89 -2.16
CA LEU A 99 22.13 3.57 -0.80
C LEU A 99 21.39 2.35 -0.28
N ARG A 100 22.15 1.35 0.17
CA ARG A 100 21.61 0.19 0.89
C ARG A 100 21.42 0.54 2.35
N VAL A 101 20.16 0.56 2.81
CA VAL A 101 19.82 0.82 4.21
C VAL A 101 19.99 -0.47 5.02
N LYS A 102 20.72 -0.38 6.14
CA LYS A 102 20.84 -1.50 7.10
C LYS A 102 19.58 -1.59 7.97
N ASP A 103 19.20 -2.79 8.39
CA ASP A 103 18.02 -3.03 9.23
C ASP A 103 18.03 -2.21 10.52
N LYS A 104 19.20 -2.03 11.15
CA LYS A 104 19.34 -1.18 12.35
C LYS A 104 18.94 0.27 12.09
N CYS A 105 19.19 0.80 10.89
CA CYS A 105 18.76 2.14 10.50
C CYS A 105 17.24 2.20 10.27
N ILE A 106 16.65 1.13 9.73
CA ILE A 106 15.20 1.02 9.53
C ILE A 106 14.49 1.01 10.89
N GLN A 107 14.98 0.20 11.84
CA GLN A 107 14.44 0.14 13.21
C GLN A 107 14.54 1.49 13.93
N LEU A 108 15.70 2.16 13.86
CA LEU A 108 15.87 3.49 14.46
C LEU A 108 14.93 4.53 13.83
N HIS A 109 14.76 4.50 12.51
CA HIS A 109 13.86 5.42 11.83
C HIS A 109 12.38 5.16 12.20
N ALA A 110 11.97 3.89 12.29
CA ALA A 110 10.65 3.49 12.75
C ALA A 110 10.35 3.99 14.18
N LEU A 111 11.32 3.86 15.09
CA LEU A 111 11.19 4.38 16.46
C LEU A 111 11.04 5.90 16.49
N ASN A 112 11.78 6.63 15.65
CA ASN A 112 11.67 8.08 15.56
C ASN A 112 10.30 8.52 15.01
N ILE A 113 9.79 7.84 13.98
CA ILE A 113 8.44 8.08 13.45
C ILE A 113 7.40 7.81 14.55
N HIS A 114 7.50 6.68 15.25
CA HIS A 114 6.58 6.34 16.33
C HIS A 114 6.54 7.42 17.43
N ARG A 115 7.71 7.89 17.86
CA ARG A 115 7.84 8.97 18.86
C ARG A 115 7.20 10.26 18.36
N ALA A 116 7.43 10.64 17.10
CA ALA A 116 6.85 11.84 16.51
C ALA A 116 5.31 11.76 16.42
N MET A 117 4.78 10.59 16.06
CA MET A 117 3.33 10.34 16.03
C MET A 117 2.72 10.44 17.43
N MET A 118 3.35 9.84 18.44
CA MET A 118 2.88 9.92 19.83
C MET A 118 2.94 11.34 20.40
N ALA A 119 4.01 12.08 20.16
CA ALA A 119 4.14 13.47 20.60
C ALA A 119 3.04 14.36 20.00
N SER A 120 2.69 14.13 18.73
CA SER A 120 1.61 14.86 18.04
C SER A 120 0.23 14.54 18.63
N THR A 121 -0.01 13.29 19.01
CA THR A 121 -1.26 12.86 19.67
C THR A 121 -1.42 13.50 21.05
N THR A 122 -0.35 13.54 21.86
CA THR A 122 -0.39 14.13 23.21
C THR A 122 -0.68 15.64 23.20
N LEU A 123 -0.17 16.38 22.22
CA LEU A 123 -0.46 17.81 22.08
C LEU A 123 -1.91 18.07 21.66
N ALA A 124 -2.48 17.22 20.80
CA ALA A 124 -3.87 17.33 20.37
C ALA A 124 -4.86 17.12 21.52
N THR A 125 -4.63 16.11 22.38
CA THR A 125 -5.46 15.84 23.57
C THR A 125 -5.27 16.86 24.69
N SER A 126 -4.10 17.50 24.77
CA SER A 126 -3.88 18.63 25.69
C SER A 126 -4.61 19.91 25.25
N SER A 127 -4.93 20.05 23.96
CA SER A 127 -5.57 21.27 23.41
C SER A 127 -7.09 21.31 23.55
N THR A 128 -7.75 20.20 23.92
CA THR A 128 -9.21 20.15 24.10
C THR A 128 -9.68 20.76 25.43
N TRP A 129 -8.76 21.15 26.32
CA TRP A 129 -9.10 21.75 27.63
C TRP A 129 -8.95 23.27 27.70
N THR A 130 -8.44 23.95 26.65
CA THR A 130 -8.19 25.40 26.68
C THR A 130 -9.23 26.24 25.94
N LYS A 131 -10.48 25.75 25.77
CA LYS A 131 -11.58 26.52 25.16
C LYS A 131 -12.69 26.93 26.15
N SER A 132 -12.39 26.97 27.44
CA SER A 132 -13.23 27.60 28.48
C SER A 132 -12.37 28.26 29.54
N GLN A 133 -11.73 29.38 29.21
CA GLN A 133 -11.45 30.43 30.19
C GLN A 133 -11.70 31.79 29.53
N ASP A 134 -12.98 32.13 29.39
CA ASP A 134 -13.42 33.51 29.44
C ASP A 134 -13.16 34.03 30.86
N ILE A 135 -11.99 34.65 31.07
CA ILE A 135 -11.74 35.49 32.24
C ILE A 135 -12.12 36.92 31.83
N PRO A 136 -13.11 37.56 32.50
CA PRO A 136 -13.43 38.95 32.24
C PRO A 136 -12.21 39.83 32.53
N ARG A 137 -11.81 40.63 31.53
CA ARG A 137 -10.82 41.69 31.66
C ARG A 137 -11.21 42.63 32.80
N LEU A 138 -10.54 42.51 33.94
CA LEU A 138 -10.49 43.59 34.93
C LEU A 138 -9.64 44.73 34.35
N SER A 139 -10.33 45.82 34.03
CA SER A 139 -9.77 47.12 33.65
C SER A 139 -8.69 47.55 34.65
N ARG A 140 -7.41 47.50 34.23
CA ARG A 140 -6.35 48.26 34.89
C ARG A 140 -6.19 49.59 34.16
N SER A 141 -6.80 50.61 34.74
CA SER A 141 -6.54 52.01 34.43
C SER A 141 -5.08 52.35 34.71
N ARG A 142 -4.43 52.83 33.66
CA ARG A 142 -3.15 53.55 33.61
C ARG A 142 -3.19 54.77 34.53
N LEU A 143 -2.09 55.12 35.21
CA LEU A 143 -1.58 56.50 35.40
C LEU A 143 -0.18 56.47 36.06
N LEU A 144 0.81 57.03 35.33
CA LEU A 144 1.98 57.88 35.72
C LEU A 144 2.88 57.46 36.90
N GLN A 145 4.21 57.63 36.93
CA GLN A 145 5.36 57.93 36.04
C GLN A 145 6.62 57.77 36.96
N PRO A 146 7.86 57.75 36.43
CA PRO A 146 9.09 57.49 37.19
C PRO A 146 9.66 58.77 37.83
N VAL A 147 10.60 58.65 38.80
CA VAL A 147 11.73 59.59 39.02
C VAL A 147 12.66 59.09 40.16
N VAL A 148 13.95 59.04 39.81
CA VAL A 148 15.23 58.99 40.56
C VAL A 148 15.54 57.75 41.41
#